data_AF-A0A396SRS7-F1
#
_entry.id   AF-A0A396SRS7-F1
#
_cell.length_a   1.000
_cell.length_b   1.000
_cell.length_c   1.000
_cell.angle_alpha   90.00
_cell.angle_beta   90.00
_cell.angle_gamma   90.00
#
_symmetry.space_group_name_H-M   'P 1'
#
loop_
_entity.id
_entity.type
_entity.pdbx_description
1 polymer ?
#
loop_
_entity_poly.entity_id
_entity_poly.type
_entity_poly.pdbx_seq_one_letter_code
_entity_poly.pdbx_strand_id
1 'polypeptide(L)'
;MADLNDIQLSTQDILKKQFRTKVKGIDPDEVDAFLDIVIADYDTFEQLIEDLYGQIGKLQGQLMADQQKEKQKDKFSKETNQTKTTDEVVRTYTPNRSRNPSFTSISDSETNQTESSTNMAIIQRISALERKVYNLERQVYGLQKQ
;
A
#
# COMPACT_ATOMS: atom_id res chain seq x y z
N MET A 1 -22.24 -15.43 1.21
CA MET A 1 -22.24 -14.41 0.14
C MET A 1 -22.89 -15.08 -1.06
N ALA A 2 -23.72 -14.38 -1.82
CA ALA A 2 -24.20 -14.93 -3.08
C ALA A 2 -23.02 -14.96 -4.05
N ASP A 3 -22.80 -16.10 -4.71
CA ASP A 3 -21.73 -16.25 -5.67
C ASP A 3 -22.23 -15.80 -7.06
N LEU A 4 -21.32 -15.39 -7.95
CA LEU A 4 -21.68 -15.03 -9.34
C LEU A 4 -22.46 -16.16 -10.05
N ASN A 5 -22.23 -17.42 -9.63
CA ASN A 5 -22.92 -18.60 -10.16
C ASN A 5 -24.38 -18.73 -9.70
N ASP A 6 -24.81 -17.95 -8.70
CA ASP A 6 -26.20 -17.93 -8.24
C ASP A 6 -27.09 -17.05 -9.14
N ILE A 7 -26.50 -16.32 -10.10
CA ILE A 7 -27.24 -15.52 -11.08
C ILE A 7 -27.87 -16.45 -12.12
N GLN A 8 -29.20 -16.48 -12.16
CA GLN A 8 -29.97 -17.42 -12.97
C GLN A 8 -30.32 -16.93 -14.37
N LEU A 9 -30.18 -15.63 -14.64
CA LEU A 9 -30.61 -14.98 -15.87
C LEU A 9 -29.48 -14.10 -16.41
N SER A 10 -29.20 -14.20 -17.70
CA SER A 10 -28.36 -13.24 -18.42
C SER A 10 -29.21 -12.17 -19.11
N THR A 11 -28.63 -11.04 -19.48
CA THR A 11 -29.30 -9.99 -20.28
C THR A 11 -29.96 -10.58 -21.54
N GLN A 12 -29.27 -11.51 -22.20
CA GLN A 12 -29.76 -12.19 -23.40
C GLN A 12 -30.97 -13.09 -23.13
N ASP A 13 -31.02 -13.73 -21.97
CA ASP A 13 -32.14 -14.60 -21.58
C ASP A 13 -33.38 -13.77 -21.25
N ILE A 14 -33.20 -12.60 -20.63
CA ILE A 14 -34.29 -11.66 -20.33
C ILE A 14 -34.85 -11.10 -21.63
N LEU A 15 -34.00 -10.68 -22.57
CA LEU A 15 -34.41 -10.15 -23.87
C LEU A 15 -35.20 -11.16 -24.71
N LYS A 16 -34.80 -12.44 -24.69
CA LYS A 16 -35.45 -13.50 -25.46
C LYS A 16 -36.66 -14.10 -24.74
N LYS A 17 -36.98 -13.63 -23.53
CA LYS A 17 -38.07 -14.18 -22.74
C LYS A 17 -39.40 -13.84 -23.38
N GLN A 18 -40.18 -14.87 -23.70
CA GLN A 18 -41.55 -14.72 -24.20
C GLN A 18 -42.53 -15.13 -23.09
N PHE A 19 -43.43 -14.22 -22.73
CA PHE A 19 -44.47 -14.50 -21.74
C PHE A 19 -45.72 -15.09 -22.41
N ARG A 20 -46.44 -15.94 -21.67
CA ARG A 20 -47.73 -16.45 -22.12
C ARG A 20 -48.82 -15.44 -21.76
N THR A 21 -49.51 -14.91 -22.77
CA THR A 21 -50.64 -14.00 -22.56
C THR A 21 -51.86 -14.77 -22.05
N LYS A 22 -52.51 -14.25 -21.01
CA LYS A 22 -53.78 -14.77 -20.48
C LYS A 22 -54.84 -13.66 -20.55
N VAL A 23 -56.12 -14.05 -20.70
CA VAL A 23 -57.27 -13.13 -20.86
C VAL A 23 -57.40 -12.12 -19.70
N LYS A 24 -56.94 -12.49 -18.51
CA LYS A 24 -56.67 -11.57 -17.40
C LYS A 24 -55.17 -11.64 -17.14
N GLY A 25 -54.45 -10.60 -17.58
CA GLY A 25 -53.00 -10.52 -17.52
C GLY A 25 -52.55 -9.07 -17.41
N ILE A 26 -51.25 -8.90 -17.15
CA ILE A 26 -50.56 -7.62 -17.23
C ILE A 26 -50.41 -7.27 -18.72
N ASP A 27 -50.43 -5.97 -19.03
CA ASP A 27 -50.21 -5.47 -20.38
C ASP A 27 -48.80 -5.88 -20.87
N PRO A 28 -48.68 -6.60 -22.01
CA PRO A 28 -47.36 -6.94 -22.56
C PRO A 28 -46.46 -5.72 -22.77
N ASP A 29 -47.02 -4.57 -23.16
CA ASP A 29 -46.23 -3.37 -23.43
C ASP A 29 -45.61 -2.79 -22.15
N GLU A 30 -46.33 -2.86 -21.02
CA GLU A 30 -45.81 -2.44 -19.70
C GLU A 30 -44.70 -3.37 -19.22
N VAL A 31 -44.86 -4.68 -19.45
CA VAL A 31 -43.84 -5.67 -19.10
C VAL A 31 -42.57 -5.45 -19.92
N ASP A 32 -42.69 -5.25 -21.23
CA ASP A 32 -41.54 -5.02 -22.11
C ASP A 32 -40.79 -3.73 -21.72
N ALA A 33 -41.51 -2.63 -21.48
CA ALA A 33 -40.91 -1.38 -21.00
C ALA A 33 -40.18 -1.54 -19.66
N PHE A 34 -40.71 -2.38 -18.76
CA PHE A 34 -40.03 -2.71 -17.51
C PHE A 34 -38.80 -3.60 -17.75
N LEU A 35 -38.89 -4.57 -18.66
CA LEU A 35 -37.76 -5.44 -18.99
C LEU A 35 -36.59 -4.69 -19.64
N ASP A 36 -36.84 -3.63 -20.41
CA ASP A 36 -35.79 -2.77 -20.95
C ASP A 36 -34.94 -2.13 -19.84
N ILE A 37 -35.59 -1.70 -18.75
CA ILE A 37 -34.90 -1.15 -17.56
C ILE A 37 -34.09 -2.24 -16.86
N VAL A 38 -34.69 -3.41 -16.65
CA VAL A 38 -34.01 -4.55 -16.02
C VAL A 38 -32.78 -4.97 -16.84
N ILE A 39 -32.89 -4.98 -18.16
CA ILE A 39 -31.77 -5.25 -19.08
C ILE A 39 -30.64 -4.23 -18.87
N ALA A 40 -30.97 -2.94 -18.84
CA ALA A 40 -29.97 -1.88 -18.63
C ALA A 40 -29.27 -2.01 -17.26
N ASP A 41 -30.01 -2.37 -16.21
CA ASP A 41 -29.45 -2.60 -14.88
C ASP A 41 -28.51 -3.82 -14.87
N TYR A 42 -28.88 -4.91 -15.55
CA TYR A 42 -28.03 -6.10 -15.68
C TYR A 42 -26.71 -5.80 -16.39
N ASP A 43 -26.73 -5.04 -17.49
CA ASP A 43 -25.52 -4.59 -18.18
C ASP A 43 -24.64 -3.71 -17.28
N THR A 44 -25.26 -2.85 -16.46
CA THR A 44 -24.56 -2.02 -15.49
C THR A 44 -23.93 -2.86 -14.38
N PHE A 45 -24.60 -3.90 -13.90
CA PHE A 45 -24.05 -4.81 -12.91
C PHE A 45 -22.85 -5.60 -13.45
N GLU A 46 -22.90 -6.05 -14.72
CA GLU A 46 -21.76 -6.73 -15.34
C GLU A 46 -20.52 -5.80 -15.37
N GLN A 47 -20.69 -4.55 -15.80
CA GLN A 47 -19.60 -3.56 -15.81
C GLN A 47 -19.03 -3.31 -14.40
N LEU A 48 -19.91 -3.16 -13.41
CA LEU A 48 -19.50 -2.93 -12.03
C LEU A 48 -18.68 -4.11 -11.47
N ILE A 49 -19.11 -5.33 -11.79
CA ILE A 49 -18.43 -6.56 -11.37
C ILE A 49 -17.03 -6.62 -12.02
N GLU A 50 -16.92 -6.34 -13.32
CA GLU A 50 -15.64 -6.28 -14.02
C GLU A 50 -14.70 -5.22 -13.43
N ASP A 51 -15.22 -4.02 -13.16
CA ASP A 51 -14.46 -2.93 -12.55
C ASP A 51 -13.96 -3.30 -11.16
N LEU A 52 -14.79 -3.94 -10.34
CA LEU A 52 -14.41 -4.40 -9.00
C LEU A 52 -13.33 -5.48 -9.07
N TYR A 53 -13.49 -6.49 -9.94
CA TYR A 53 -12.45 -7.51 -10.13
C TYR A 53 -11.15 -6.90 -10.66
N GLY A 54 -11.24 -5.91 -11.57
CA GLY A 54 -10.09 -5.16 -12.06
C GLY A 54 -9.37 -4.38 -10.95
N GLN A 55 -10.12 -3.72 -10.06
CA GLN A 55 -9.56 -3.01 -8.90
C GLN A 55 -8.90 -3.98 -7.92
N ILE A 56 -9.54 -5.10 -7.59
CA ILE A 56 -8.97 -6.14 -6.73
C ILE A 56 -7.67 -6.67 -7.33
N GLY A 57 -7.65 -6.97 -8.63
CA GLY A 57 -6.44 -7.43 -9.33
C GLY A 57 -5.30 -6.40 -9.27
N LYS A 58 -5.59 -5.11 -9.49
CA LYS A 58 -4.61 -4.03 -9.36
C LYS A 58 -4.06 -3.92 -7.94
N LEU A 59 -4.92 -3.94 -6.93
CA LEU A 59 -4.52 -3.84 -5.53
C LEU A 59 -3.68 -5.04 -5.09
N GLN A 60 -4.08 -6.26 -5.47
CA GLN A 60 -3.31 -7.47 -5.19
C GLN A 60 -1.94 -7.43 -5.87
N GLY A 61 -1.86 -6.94 -7.11
CA GLY A 61 -0.61 -6.73 -7.82
C GLY A 61 0.32 -5.74 -7.11
N GLN A 62 -0.23 -4.61 -6.63
CA GLN A 62 0.53 -3.63 -5.85
C GLN A 62 1.06 -4.23 -4.53
N LEU A 63 0.21 -4.94 -3.79
CA LEU A 63 0.61 -5.63 -2.55
C LEU A 63 1.73 -6.65 -2.79
N MET A 64 1.66 -7.42 -3.88
CA MET A 64 2.73 -8.35 -4.23
C MET A 64 4.03 -7.63 -4.60
N ALA A 65 3.96 -6.53 -5.36
CA ALA A 65 5.12 -5.73 -5.72
C ALA A 65 5.80 -5.09 -4.51
N ASP A 66 5.02 -4.59 -3.55
CA ASP A 66 5.54 -4.00 -2.32
C ASP A 66 6.14 -5.06 -1.38
N GLN A 67 5.53 -6.23 -1.27
CA GLN A 67 6.14 -7.37 -0.55
C GLN A 67 7.46 -7.83 -1.18
N GLN A 68 7.61 -7.73 -2.51
CA GLN A 68 8.87 -8.05 -3.18
C GLN A 68 9.95 -6.99 -2.93
N LYS A 69 9.58 -5.71 -2.78
CA LYS A 69 10.52 -4.63 -2.40
C LYS A 69 10.99 -4.76 -0.95
N GLU A 70 10.12 -5.15 -0.03
CA GLU A 70 10.46 -5.47 1.37
C GLU A 70 11.48 -6.61 1.46
N LYS A 71 11.27 -7.71 0.73
CA LYS A 71 12.19 -8.87 0.70
C LYS A 71 13.56 -8.55 0.09
N GLN A 72 13.68 -7.49 -0.69
CA GLN A 72 14.97 -7.03 -1.23
C GLN A 72 15.73 -6.12 -0.24
N LYS A 73 15.04 -5.41 0.65
CA LYS A 73 15.69 -4.64 1.73
C LYS A 73 16.29 -5.55 2.82
N ASP A 74 15.66 -6.68 3.13
CA ASP A 74 16.18 -7.63 4.13
C ASP A 74 17.39 -8.47 3.66
N LYS A 75 17.64 -8.55 2.34
CA LYS A 75 18.83 -9.23 1.80
C LYS A 75 20.10 -8.38 1.84
N PHE A 76 19.99 -7.06 2.05
CA PHE A 76 21.16 -6.18 2.25
C PHE A 76 21.63 -6.10 3.71
N SER A 77 20.89 -6.71 4.65
CA SER A 77 21.18 -6.67 6.10
C SER A 77 21.78 -7.96 6.68
N LYS A 78 22.01 -9.00 5.86
CA LYS A 78 22.49 -10.32 6.32
C LYS A 78 23.93 -10.69 5.94
N GLU A 79 24.75 -9.72 5.56
CA GLU A 79 26.21 -9.86 5.48
C GLU A 79 26.87 -8.85 6.40
N THR A 80 26.81 -9.08 7.71
CA THR A 80 27.87 -8.78 8.69
C THR A 80 27.34 -9.26 10.05
N ASN A 81 27.60 -10.52 10.41
CA ASN A 81 27.67 -10.95 11.81
C ASN A 81 28.35 -12.32 11.90
N GLN A 82 29.65 -12.35 11.61
CA GLN A 82 30.57 -13.28 12.26
C GLN A 82 31.87 -12.53 12.56
N THR A 83 31.97 -11.93 13.74
CA THR A 83 33.26 -11.87 14.45
C THR A 83 33.02 -11.69 15.94
N LYS A 84 33.12 -12.79 16.69
CA LYS A 84 33.66 -12.74 18.05
C LYS A 84 35.11 -12.27 17.90
N THR A 85 35.48 -11.15 18.52
CA THR A 85 36.81 -10.85 19.09
C THR A 85 36.83 -9.39 19.54
N THR A 86 36.97 -9.20 20.85
CA THR A 86 37.84 -8.24 21.55
C THR A 86 38.00 -6.81 21.01
N ASP A 87 37.73 -5.86 21.92
CA ASP A 87 38.30 -4.52 22.05
C ASP A 87 37.87 -3.38 21.10
N GLU A 88 37.27 -2.36 21.75
CA GLU A 88 37.32 -0.93 21.45
C GLU A 88 37.56 -0.47 20.00
N VAL A 89 36.50 -0.18 19.23
CA VAL A 89 36.55 0.92 18.25
C VAL A 89 35.16 1.58 18.13
N VAL A 90 35.02 2.77 18.73
CA VAL A 90 33.85 3.65 18.58
C VAL A 90 33.78 4.17 17.13
N ARG A 91 32.79 3.75 16.35
CA ARG A 91 32.51 4.31 15.00
C ARG A 91 31.69 5.60 15.13
N THR A 92 32.30 6.76 14.90
CA THR A 92 31.61 8.06 14.89
C THR A 92 31.10 8.40 13.48
N TYR A 93 29.79 8.64 13.35
CA TYR A 93 29.18 9.06 12.08
C TYR A 93 29.48 10.55 11.77
N THR A 94 30.13 10.81 10.64
CA THR A 94 30.28 12.15 10.04
C THR A 94 29.32 12.30 8.87
N PRO A 95 28.32 13.21 8.93
CA PRO A 95 27.37 13.36 7.84
C PRO A 95 28.01 14.21 6.74
N ASN A 96 28.20 13.63 5.56
CA ASN A 96 28.63 14.39 4.39
C ASN A 96 27.43 15.20 3.88
N ARG A 97 27.39 16.48 4.27
CA ARG A 97 26.36 17.43 3.88
C ARG A 97 26.78 18.11 2.57
N SER A 98 26.21 17.69 1.45
CA SER A 98 26.14 18.55 0.26
C SER A 98 24.69 18.99 0.06
N ARG A 99 24.49 20.31 0.06
CA ARG A 99 23.21 21.04 0.03
C ARG A 99 23.04 21.70 -1.35
N ASN A 100 21.86 21.46 -1.97
CA ASN A 100 21.02 22.38 -2.78
C ASN A 100 21.51 22.96 -4.14
N PRO A 101 20.63 23.48 -5.05
CA PRO A 101 19.16 23.72 -4.95
C PRO A 101 18.26 23.37 -6.19
N SER A 102 16.93 23.49 -5.99
CA SER A 102 15.86 23.88 -6.96
C SER A 102 14.94 22.83 -7.64
N PHE A 103 13.67 22.85 -7.16
CA PHE A 103 12.37 22.89 -7.88
C PHE A 103 11.85 21.64 -8.64
N THR A 104 11.05 20.75 -8.00
CA THR A 104 9.55 20.56 -7.97
C THR A 104 8.93 19.96 -9.25
N SER A 105 8.00 18.98 -9.20
CA SER A 105 6.68 19.08 -8.53
C SER A 105 5.94 17.74 -8.28
N ILE A 106 5.23 17.68 -7.13
CA ILE A 106 3.83 17.21 -6.86
C ILE A 106 3.54 15.70 -7.12
N SER A 107 2.90 14.86 -6.29
CA SER A 107 2.04 14.92 -5.08
C SER A 107 2.07 13.54 -4.36
N ASP A 108 1.38 13.42 -3.22
CA ASP A 108 0.95 12.19 -2.48
C ASP A 108 1.82 11.61 -1.34
N SER A 109 1.10 11.12 -0.31
CA SER A 109 1.51 10.32 0.85
C SER A 109 1.78 11.09 2.16
N GLU A 110 0.73 11.52 2.87
CA GLU A 110 0.86 12.29 4.13
C GLU A 110 1.05 11.46 5.42
N THR A 111 0.88 10.13 5.43
CA THR A 111 1.01 9.35 6.68
C THR A 111 2.37 8.70 6.93
N ASN A 112 3.15 8.37 5.89
CA ASN A 112 4.45 7.68 6.07
C ASN A 112 5.69 8.60 6.03
N GLN A 113 5.57 9.85 5.56
CA GLN A 113 6.70 10.79 5.47
C GLN A 113 7.07 11.40 6.84
N THR A 114 6.09 11.55 7.73
CA THR A 114 6.29 12.03 9.10
C THR A 114 7.08 11.02 9.93
N GLU A 115 6.83 9.72 9.78
CA GLU A 115 7.61 8.70 10.49
C GLU A 115 9.04 8.61 10.00
N SER A 116 9.29 8.67 8.69
CA SER A 116 10.67 8.64 8.15
C SER A 116 11.50 9.87 8.55
N SER A 117 10.89 11.06 8.56
CA SER A 117 11.58 12.27 9.04
C SER A 117 11.81 12.25 10.57
N THR A 118 10.88 11.67 11.34
CA THR A 118 11.04 11.44 12.77
C THR A 118 12.13 10.43 13.09
N ASN A 119 12.18 9.31 12.36
CA ASN A 119 13.22 8.29 12.51
C ASN A 119 14.62 8.88 12.21
N MET A 120 14.72 9.71 11.17
CA MET A 120 15.95 10.45 10.88
C MET A 120 16.33 11.44 11.99
N ALA A 121 15.36 12.16 12.57
CA ALA A 121 15.59 13.06 13.69
C ALA A 121 16.03 12.30 14.97
N ILE A 122 15.45 11.11 15.22
CA ILE A 122 15.84 10.22 16.33
C ILE A 122 17.29 9.77 16.14
N ILE A 123 17.65 9.28 14.95
CA ILE A 123 19.03 8.86 14.64
C ILE A 123 20.01 10.03 14.85
N GLN A 124 19.69 11.22 14.34
CA GLN A 124 20.53 12.41 14.53
C GLN A 124 20.71 12.77 16.01
N ARG A 125 19.62 12.70 16.79
CA ARG A 125 19.65 12.97 18.22
C ARG A 125 20.49 11.93 18.96
N ILE A 126 20.36 10.65 18.64
CA ILE A 126 21.19 9.57 19.21
C ILE A 126 22.66 9.82 18.90
N SER A 127 23.04 10.08 17.64
CA SER A 127 24.44 10.37 17.28
C SER A 127 25.00 11.62 17.96
N ALA A 128 24.18 12.64 18.18
CA ALA A 128 24.58 13.83 18.93
C ALA A 128 24.81 13.51 20.42
N LEU A 129 23.93 12.69 21.00
CA LEU A 129 24.06 12.21 22.38
C LEU A 129 25.30 11.33 22.54
N GLU A 130 25.54 10.37 21.64
CA GLU A 130 26.73 9.52 21.66
C GLU A 130 28.03 10.33 21.62
N ARG A 131 28.11 11.35 20.76
CA ARG A 131 29.26 12.27 20.74
C ARG A 131 29.42 13.03 22.05
N LYS A 132 28.33 13.48 22.64
CA LYS A 132 28.37 14.25 23.90
C LYS A 132 28.77 13.34 25.07
N VAL A 133 28.21 12.14 25.14
CA VAL A 133 28.56 11.11 26.14
C VAL A 133 30.02 10.73 25.99
N TYR A 134 30.48 10.44 24.78
CA TYR A 134 31.89 10.13 24.52
C TYR A 134 32.84 11.24 24.99
N ASN A 135 32.54 12.51 24.70
CA ASN A 135 33.35 13.64 25.15
C ASN A 135 33.30 13.82 26.67
N LEU A 136 32.12 13.63 27.28
CA LEU A 136 31.95 13.68 28.73
C LEU A 136 32.70 12.55 29.42
N GLU A 137 32.60 11.31 28.94
CA GLU A 137 33.37 10.16 29.43
C GLU A 137 34.86 10.42 29.30
N ARG A 138 35.32 10.96 28.17
CA ARG A 138 36.73 11.36 28.02
C ARG A 138 37.18 12.40 29.02
N GLN A 139 36.36 13.40 29.34
CA GLN A 139 36.68 14.38 30.38
C GLN A 139 36.66 13.73 31.77
N VAL A 140 35.62 12.97 32.10
CA VAL A 140 35.44 12.40 33.45
C VAL A 140 36.50 11.32 33.75
N TYR A 141 36.79 10.42 32.80
CA TYR A 141 37.80 9.37 32.95
C TYR A 141 39.22 9.85 32.64
N GLY A 142 39.38 10.87 31.79
CA GLY A 142 40.68 11.50 31.53
C GLY A 142 41.20 12.34 32.69
N LEU A 143 40.32 12.85 33.56
CA LEU A 143 40.71 13.58 34.76
C LEU A 143 41.04 12.70 35.98
N GLN A 144 40.88 11.37 35.90
CA GLN A 144 41.23 10.45 37.00
C GLN A 144 42.66 9.91 36.94
N LYS A 145 43.48 10.34 35.98
CA LYS A 145 44.91 10.00 35.89
C LYS A 145 45.79 11.26 35.77
N GLN A 146 45.82 12.08 36.82
CA GLN A 146 47.00 12.85 37.22
C GLN A 146 47.04 12.95 38.74
#